data_AF-A0A7S2TTZ4-F1
#
_entry.id   AF-A0A7S2TTZ4-F1
#
_cell.length_a   1.000
_cell.length_b   1.000
_cell.length_c   1.000
_cell.angle_alpha   90.00
_cell.angle_beta   90.00
_cell.angle_gamma   90.00
#
_symmetry.space_group_name_H-M   'P 1'
#
loop_
_entity.id
_entity.type
_entity.pdbx_description
1 polymer ?
#
loop_
_entity_poly.entity_id
_entity_poly.type
_entity_poly.pdbx_seq_one_letter_code
_entity_poly.pdbx_strand_id
1 'polypeptide(L)'
;KHIHGLVTQNVDRLHLRAGSRNVVELHGHNDHVQCLSCGYQKPRNEYQLLLEEVNRDWAKKNFAPVKEADIRADGDAHLCNEDFHEFEVPACDACGDGILMPTVVFFGGSIPVEVKD
;
A
#
# COMPACT_ATOMS: atom_id res chain seq x y z
N LYS A 1 17.26 24.55 -18.19
CA LYS A 1 16.02 23.78 -18.42
C LYS A 1 15.19 23.85 -17.14
N HIS A 2 13.95 24.34 -17.21
CA HIS A 2 13.04 24.34 -16.07
C HIS A 2 11.99 23.25 -16.28
N ILE A 3 11.82 22.38 -15.29
CA ILE A 3 10.73 21.39 -15.24
C ILE A 3 9.55 22.10 -14.59
N HIS A 4 8.40 22.18 -15.29
CA HIS A 4 7.20 22.82 -14.74
C HIS A 4 6.48 21.91 -13.74
N GLY A 5 6.41 20.61 -14.03
CA GLY A 5 5.81 19.59 -13.18
C GLY A 5 6.21 18.19 -13.63
N LEU A 6 5.92 17.20 -12.80
CA LEU A 6 6.20 15.80 -13.01
C LEU A 6 4.92 15.00 -12.78
N VAL A 7 4.52 14.17 -13.74
CA VAL A 7 3.44 13.20 -13.55
C VAL A 7 4.09 11.84 -13.47
N THR A 8 3.75 11.06 -12.46
CA THR A 8 4.23 9.68 -12.29
C THR A 8 3.07 8.72 -12.14
N GLN A 9 3.24 7.52 -12.72
CA GLN A 9 2.36 6.38 -12.52
C GLN A 9 2.86 5.46 -11.41
N ASN A 10 4.07 5.72 -10.88
CA ASN A 10 4.64 4.96 -9.80
C ASN A 10 3.93 5.30 -8.49
N VAL A 11 3.87 4.30 -7.60
CA VAL A 11 3.25 4.41 -6.26
C VAL A 11 4.29 4.44 -5.13
N ASP A 12 5.57 4.58 -5.50
CA ASP A 12 6.75 4.39 -4.65
C ASP A 12 7.20 5.65 -3.87
N ARG A 13 6.60 6.82 -4.16
CA ARG A 13 6.95 8.14 -3.59
C ARG A 13 8.40 8.60 -3.85
N LEU A 14 9.17 7.94 -4.71
CA LEU A 14 10.61 8.20 -4.89
C LEU A 14 10.89 9.59 -5.48
N HIS A 15 9.99 10.13 -6.32
CA HIS A 15 10.15 11.48 -6.86
C HIS A 15 10.09 12.57 -5.78
N LEU A 16 9.15 12.44 -4.83
CA LEU A 16 9.04 13.36 -3.70
C LEU A 16 10.24 13.21 -2.76
N ARG A 17 10.67 11.97 -2.48
CA ARG A 17 11.87 11.69 -1.69
C ARG A 17 13.16 12.24 -2.33
N ALA A 18 13.22 12.30 -3.65
CA ALA A 18 14.31 12.91 -4.40
C ALA A 18 14.23 14.46 -4.45
N GLY A 19 13.20 15.08 -3.88
CA GLY A 19 13.05 16.52 -3.77
C GLY A 19 12.23 17.19 -4.88
N SER A 20 11.52 16.42 -5.71
CA SER A 20 10.55 16.97 -6.65
C SER A 20 9.39 17.63 -5.89
N ARG A 21 8.89 18.78 -6.36
CA ARG A 21 7.87 19.57 -5.62
C ARG A 21 6.52 19.66 -6.30
N ASN A 22 6.48 19.63 -7.64
CA ASN A 22 5.23 19.65 -8.41
C ASN A 22 5.02 18.27 -9.04
N VAL A 23 4.59 17.31 -8.21
CA VAL A 23 4.42 15.90 -8.61
C VAL A 23 2.94 15.53 -8.55
N VAL A 24 2.43 14.95 -9.64
CA VAL A 24 1.11 14.32 -9.71
C VAL A 24 1.32 12.81 -9.69
N GLU A 25 0.79 12.15 -8.65
CA GLU A 25 0.86 10.69 -8.48
C GLU A 25 -0.43 10.05 -9.00
N LEU A 26 -0.41 9.71 -10.29
CA LEU A 26 -1.61 9.34 -11.05
C LEU A 26 -2.33 8.11 -10.47
N HIS A 27 -1.56 7.15 -9.96
CA HIS A 27 -2.08 5.91 -9.38
C HIS A 27 -2.10 5.93 -7.85
N GLY A 28 -2.01 7.11 -7.23
CA GLY A 28 -1.87 7.25 -5.80
C GLY A 28 -0.49 6.80 -5.30
N HIS A 29 -0.43 6.33 -4.06
CA HIS A 29 0.83 6.04 -3.37
C HIS A 29 0.64 4.92 -2.34
N ASN A 30 1.67 4.10 -2.12
CA ASN A 30 1.60 2.93 -1.27
C ASN A 30 2.05 3.20 0.20
N ASP A 31 2.42 4.43 0.52
CA ASP A 31 2.87 4.82 1.87
C ASP A 31 1.72 5.07 2.86
N HIS A 32 0.46 4.98 2.41
CA HIS A 32 -0.75 5.11 3.23
C HIS A 32 -1.76 4.01 2.92
N VAL A 33 -2.64 3.76 3.89
CA VAL A 33 -3.87 2.96 3.73
C VAL A 33 -5.09 3.82 4.04
N GLN A 34 -6.21 3.52 3.40
CA GLN A 34 -7.49 4.21 3.55
C GLN A 34 -8.60 3.20 3.83
N CYS A 35 -9.47 3.56 4.77
CA CYS A 35 -10.66 2.78 5.09
C CYS A 35 -11.71 2.97 4.01
N LEU A 36 -12.20 1.87 3.44
CA LEU A 36 -13.23 1.89 2.41
C LEU A 36 -14.61 2.29 2.95
N SER A 37 -14.84 2.16 4.26
CA SER A 37 -16.13 2.49 4.90
C SER A 37 -16.23 3.95 5.34
N CYS A 38 -15.19 4.47 5.99
CA CYS A 38 -15.22 5.80 6.62
C CYS A 38 -14.19 6.80 6.07
N GLY A 39 -13.32 6.38 5.15
CA GLY A 39 -12.31 7.24 4.54
C GLY A 39 -11.13 7.58 5.45
N TYR A 40 -11.08 7.08 6.68
CA TYR A 40 -9.93 7.28 7.58
C TYR A 40 -8.64 6.78 6.92
N GLN A 41 -7.58 7.59 7.00
CA GLN A 41 -6.27 7.27 6.46
C GLN A 41 -5.22 7.17 7.56
N LYS A 42 -4.27 6.27 7.38
CA LYS A 42 -3.07 6.20 8.22
C LYS A 42 -1.83 5.74 7.44
N PRO A 43 -0.63 6.03 7.95
CA PRO A 43 0.60 5.56 7.33
C PRO A 43 0.66 4.03 7.22
N ARG A 44 1.12 3.52 6.06
CA ARG A 44 1.20 2.09 5.78
C ARG A 44 2.15 1.35 6.73
N ASN A 45 3.19 2.02 7.21
CA ASN A 45 4.14 1.47 8.19
C ASN A 45 3.48 1.28 9.58
N GLU A 46 2.58 2.15 10.01
CA GLU A 46 1.82 1.96 11.24
C GLU A 46 0.86 0.77 11.10
N TYR A 47 0.20 0.61 9.95
CA TYR A 47 -0.62 -0.56 9.67
C TYR A 47 0.21 -1.84 9.54
N GLN A 48 1.45 -1.75 9.04
CA GLN A 48 2.37 -2.89 8.95
C GLN A 48 2.66 -3.51 10.31
N LEU A 49 2.92 -2.67 11.33
CA LEU A 49 3.20 -3.14 12.68
C LEU A 49 2.02 -3.93 13.26
N LEU A 50 0.79 -3.47 12.99
CA LEU A 50 -0.41 -4.17 13.42
C LEU A 50 -0.58 -5.51 12.68
N LEU A 51 -0.39 -5.52 11.35
CA LEU A 51 -0.42 -6.73 10.55
C LEU A 51 0.59 -7.77 11.05
N GLU A 52 1.82 -7.35 11.36
CA GLU A 52 2.87 -8.23 11.88
C GLU A 52 2.54 -8.77 13.27
N GLU A 53 1.93 -7.96 14.13
CA GLU A 53 1.55 -8.38 15.47
C GLU A 53 0.46 -9.47 15.42
N VAL A 54 -0.64 -9.22 14.70
CA VAL A 54 -1.76 -10.17 14.64
C VAL A 54 -1.41 -11.43 13.85
N ASN A 55 -0.50 -11.33 12.87
CA ASN A 55 -0.07 -12.45 12.03
C ASN A 55 1.28 -13.06 12.47
N ARG A 56 1.73 -12.83 13.70
CA ARG A 56 3.05 -13.27 14.19
C ARG A 56 3.25 -14.79 14.02
N ASP A 57 2.23 -15.58 14.32
CA ASP A 57 2.31 -17.04 14.22
C ASP A 57 2.17 -17.54 12.79
N TRP A 58 1.30 -16.91 11.99
CA TRP A 58 1.23 -17.17 10.55
C TRP A 58 2.57 -16.88 9.87
N ALA A 59 3.23 -15.78 10.23
CA ALA A 59 4.52 -15.39 9.69
C ALA A 59 5.63 -16.42 10.02
N LYS A 60 5.70 -16.91 11.27
CA LYS A 60 6.67 -17.95 11.66
C LYS A 60 6.50 -19.24 10.84
N LYS A 61 5.26 -19.62 10.53
CA LYS A 61 4.94 -20.83 9.75
C LYS A 61 5.31 -20.66 8.28
N ASN A 62 5.11 -19.47 7.71
CA ASN A 62 5.14 -19.27 6.25
C ASN A 62 6.42 -18.62 5.71
N PHE A 63 7.23 -17.93 6.52
CA PHE A 63 8.42 -17.20 6.04
C PHE A 63 9.77 -17.93 6.21
N ALA A 64 9.81 -19.18 6.69
CA ALA A 64 11.06 -19.89 6.93
C ALA A 64 11.40 -20.97 5.87
N PRO A 65 12.59 -20.94 5.22
CA PRO A 65 13.40 -19.78 4.86
C PRO A 65 13.08 -19.36 3.42
N VAL A 66 12.46 -18.20 3.23
CA VAL A 66 12.31 -17.58 1.90
C VAL A 66 13.71 -17.21 1.40
N LYS A 67 14.22 -17.90 0.38
CA LYS A 67 15.56 -17.67 -0.17
C LYS A 67 15.66 -16.41 -1.02
N GLU A 68 14.55 -15.98 -1.61
CA GLU A 68 14.41 -14.77 -2.42
C GLU A 68 12.92 -14.45 -2.52
N ALA A 69 12.54 -13.18 -2.31
CA ALA A 69 11.19 -12.70 -2.58
C ALA A 69 11.19 -12.00 -3.94
N ASP A 70 10.36 -12.46 -4.87
CA ASP A 70 10.13 -11.76 -6.14
C ASP A 70 9.22 -10.56 -5.90
N ILE A 71 9.84 -9.39 -5.66
CA ILE A 71 9.15 -8.14 -5.31
C ILE A 71 8.82 -7.36 -6.59
N ARG A 72 7.55 -6.97 -6.71
CA ARG A 72 7.00 -6.23 -7.85
C ARG A 72 7.03 -4.71 -7.61
N ALA A 73 6.69 -3.95 -8.66
CA ALA A 73 6.78 -2.49 -8.66
C ALA A 73 5.85 -1.78 -7.67
N ASP A 74 4.73 -2.41 -7.31
CA ASP A 74 3.80 -1.97 -6.27
C ASP A 74 4.19 -2.44 -4.85
N GLY A 75 5.20 -3.31 -4.73
CA GLY A 75 5.64 -3.88 -3.46
C GLY A 75 5.02 -5.26 -3.16
N ASP A 76 4.23 -5.84 -4.06
CA ASP A 76 3.75 -7.21 -3.92
C ASP A 76 4.92 -8.20 -4.01
N ALA A 77 4.85 -9.29 -3.24
CA ALA A 77 5.81 -10.39 -3.31
C ALA A 77 5.09 -11.72 -3.54
N HIS A 78 5.64 -12.56 -4.42
CA HIS A 78 5.14 -13.92 -4.56
C HIS A 78 5.60 -14.79 -3.39
N LEU A 79 4.66 -15.44 -2.72
CA LEU A 79 4.94 -16.41 -1.66
C LEU A 79 4.67 -17.82 -2.19
N CYS A 80 5.66 -18.71 -2.09
CA CYS A 80 5.55 -20.08 -2.61
C CYS A 80 4.46 -20.93 -1.91
N ASN A 81 3.99 -20.49 -0.74
CA ASN A 81 2.89 -21.10 0.00
C ASN A 81 1.78 -20.06 0.19
N GLU A 82 0.79 -20.05 -0.71
CA GLU A 82 -0.35 -19.10 -0.71
C GLU A 82 -1.48 -19.53 0.24
N ASP A 83 -1.15 -20.03 1.43
CA ASP A 83 -2.16 -20.32 2.46
C ASP A 83 -2.42 -19.12 3.35
N PHE A 84 -3.47 -18.37 3.01
CA PHE A 84 -3.91 -17.17 3.73
C PHE A 84 -5.14 -17.42 4.65
N HIS A 85 -5.55 -18.67 4.89
CA HIS A 85 -6.77 -18.94 5.68
C HIS A 85 -6.66 -18.47 7.13
N GLU A 86 -5.46 -18.53 7.70
CA GLU A 86 -5.16 -18.04 9.06
C GLU A 86 -4.63 -16.58 9.05
N PHE A 87 -4.57 -15.91 7.89
CA PHE A 87 -4.10 -14.54 7.81
C PHE A 87 -5.21 -13.57 8.21
N GLU A 88 -4.92 -12.71 9.18
CA GLU A 88 -5.84 -11.70 9.68
C GLU A 88 -5.53 -10.33 9.07
N VAL A 89 -6.56 -9.70 8.51
CA VAL A 89 -6.53 -8.30 8.05
C VAL A 89 -7.22 -7.43 9.11
N PRO A 90 -6.48 -6.62 9.89
CA PRO A 90 -7.07 -5.79 10.93
C PRO A 90 -8.07 -4.78 10.37
N ALA A 91 -9.21 -4.65 11.06
CA ALA A 91 -10.23 -3.66 10.74
C ALA A 91 -9.75 -2.23 11.05
N CYS A 92 -10.46 -1.25 10.49
CA CYS A 92 -10.22 0.16 10.73
C CYS A 92 -10.49 0.52 12.20
N ASP A 93 -9.50 1.12 12.85
CA ASP A 93 -9.55 1.60 14.23
C ASP A 93 -10.45 2.83 14.43
N ALA A 94 -10.80 3.54 13.36
CA ALA A 94 -11.69 4.70 13.43
C ALA A 94 -13.19 4.33 13.41
N CYS A 95 -13.59 3.29 12.65
CA CYS A 95 -15.00 2.87 12.56
C CYS A 95 -15.27 1.50 13.19
N GLY A 96 -14.24 0.70 13.45
CA GLY A 96 -14.32 -0.61 14.12
C GLY A 96 -14.51 -1.80 13.18
N ASP A 97 -14.94 -1.59 11.93
CA ASP A 97 -15.33 -2.68 11.01
C ASP A 97 -14.82 -2.53 9.57
N GLY A 98 -14.42 -1.33 9.15
CA GLY A 98 -14.04 -1.07 7.76
C GLY A 98 -12.72 -1.70 7.34
N ILE A 99 -12.65 -2.11 6.07
CA ILE A 99 -11.42 -2.64 5.46
C ILE A 99 -10.48 -1.49 5.11
N LEU A 100 -9.22 -1.60 5.52
CA LEU A 100 -8.14 -0.69 5.14
C LEU A 100 -7.43 -1.23 3.90
N MET A 101 -7.36 -0.40 2.86
CA MET A 101 -6.76 -0.72 1.57
C MET A 101 -5.65 0.28 1.25
N PRO A 102 -4.53 -0.11 0.60
CA PRO A 102 -3.54 0.86 0.12
C PRO A 102 -4.17 1.96 -0.72
N THR A 103 -3.67 3.19 -0.59
CA THR A 103 -4.13 4.36 -1.36
C THR A 103 -3.63 4.35 -2.81
N VAL A 104 -3.77 3.21 -3.48
CA VAL A 104 -3.34 2.95 -4.85
C VAL A 104 -4.57 2.71 -5.74
N VAL A 105 -4.53 3.20 -6.96
CA VAL A 105 -5.53 2.89 -7.99
C VAL A 105 -5.21 1.51 -8.56
N PHE A 106 -6.01 0.51 -8.19
CA PHE A 106 -5.90 -0.85 -8.73
C PHE A 106 -6.45 -0.94 -10.16
N PHE A 107 -6.09 -2.01 -10.87
CA PHE A 107 -6.70 -2.35 -12.16
C PHE A 107 -8.22 -2.43 -12.04
N GLY A 108 -8.94 -1.75 -12.95
CA GLY A 108 -10.40 -1.60 -12.90
C GLY A 108 -10.89 -0.46 -11.99
N GLY A 109 -10.01 0.12 -11.18
CA GLY A 109 -10.26 1.34 -10.41
C GLY A 109 -10.24 2.60 -11.26
N SER A 110 -10.76 3.70 -10.70
CA SER A 110 -10.74 5.02 -11.34
C SER A 110 -9.78 5.96 -10.62
N ILE A 111 -9.01 6.71 -11.39
CA ILE A 111 -8.21 7.82 -10.86
C ILE A 111 -9.18 8.87 -10.25
N PRO A 112 -8.91 9.41 -9.06
CA PRO A 112 -9.74 10.44 -8.43
C PRO A 112 -9.87 11.69 -9.32
N VAL A 113 -11.01 12.37 -9.24
CA VAL A 113 -11.33 13.51 -10.11
C VAL A 113 -10.36 14.67 -9.86
N GLU A 114 -10.05 14.92 -8.60
CA GLU A 114 -9.09 15.91 -8.12
C GLU A 114 -7.64 15.70 -8.61
N VAL A 115 -7.33 14.52 -9.16
CA VAL A 115 -6.03 14.20 -9.79
C VAL A 115 -6.10 14.34 -11.31
N LYS A 116 -7.30 14.20 -11.91
CA LYS A 116 -7.53 14.28 -13.36
C LYS A 116 -7.67 15.71 -13.87
N ASP A 117 -8.28 16.57 -13.06
CA ASP A 117 -8.66 17.94 -13.40
C ASP A 117 -7.62 18.97 -12.94
#